data_AF-A0A381YQ91-F1
#
_entry.id   AF-A0A381YQ91-F1
#
_cell.length_a   1.000
_cell.length_b   1.000
_cell.length_c   1.000
_cell.angle_alpha   90.00
_cell.angle_beta   90.00
_cell.angle_gamma   90.00
#
_symmetry.space_group_name_H-M   'P 1'
#
loop_
_entity.id
_entity.type
_entity.pdbx_description
1 polymer ?
#
loop_
_entity_poly.entity_id
_entity_poly.type
_entity_poly.pdbx_seq_one_letter_code
_entity_poly.pdbx_strand_id
1 'polypeptide(L)'
;MLYDDINITKRKTITDGAKYDFFIYNLLSLEKKYSDKKFGKGDTVISKIKDYKMLDEETGEMLEVKLRCSKKIDDAMEGIEPDESTNIFKKCLKELEEKGLVKV
;
A
#
# COMPACT_ATOMS: atom_id res chain seq x y z
N MET A 1 -15.09 7.43 -2.14
CA MET A 1 -13.85 8.11 -2.55
C MET A 1 -12.71 7.50 -1.75
N LEU A 2 -11.55 7.23 -2.35
CA LEU A 2 -10.41 6.60 -1.65
C LEU A 2 -9.87 7.41 -0.48
N TYR A 3 -10.04 8.72 -0.55
CA TYR A 3 -9.68 9.64 0.52
C TYR A 3 -10.47 9.43 1.81
N ASP A 4 -11.66 8.82 1.72
CA ASP A 4 -12.48 8.43 2.88
C ASP A 4 -12.12 7.03 3.40
N ASP A 5 -11.25 6.32 2.68
CA ASP A 5 -10.73 5.03 3.13
C ASP A 5 -9.72 5.32 4.25
N ILE A 6 -10.08 4.98 5.49
CA ILE A 6 -9.24 5.07 6.72
C ILE A 6 -7.82 4.50 6.50
N ASN A 7 -7.63 3.71 5.45
CA ASN A 7 -6.39 3.10 5.07
C ASN A 7 -5.42 4.03 4.32
N ILE A 8 -5.80 5.22 3.83
CA ILE A 8 -4.87 6.16 3.18
C ILE A 8 -4.44 7.27 4.13
N THR A 9 -3.14 7.55 4.19
CA THR A 9 -2.60 8.67 4.96
C THR A 9 -1.58 9.44 4.13
N LYS A 10 -1.82 10.73 3.90
CA LYS A 10 -0.85 11.64 3.28
C LYS A 10 0.25 11.99 4.26
N ARG A 11 1.50 11.77 3.87
CA ARG A 11 2.69 12.17 4.62
C ARG A 11 3.44 13.23 3.84
N LYS A 12 3.69 14.33 4.52
CA LYS A 12 4.50 15.44 4.00
C LYS A 12 5.87 15.37 4.63
N THR A 13 6.91 15.23 3.82
CA THR A 13 8.30 15.27 4.30
C THR A 13 9.13 16.23 3.46
N ILE A 14 10.30 16.58 3.97
CA ILE A 14 11.25 17.45 3.28
C ILE A 14 12.51 16.60 3.11
N THR A 15 12.81 16.25 1.86
CA THR A 15 14.02 15.49 1.51
C THR A 15 14.88 16.39 0.64
N ASP A 16 16.14 16.59 1.04
CA ASP A 16 17.12 17.40 0.30
C ASP A 16 16.65 18.83 -0.02
N GLY A 17 15.89 19.46 0.90
CA GLY A 17 15.35 20.81 0.71
C GLY A 17 14.12 20.89 -0.21
N ALA A 18 13.71 19.79 -0.84
CA ALA A 18 12.48 19.69 -1.63
C ALA A 18 11.32 19.12 -0.79
N LYS A 19 10.12 19.68 -0.97
CA LYS A 19 8.90 19.07 -0.43
C LYS A 19 8.66 17.77 -1.17
N TYR A 20 8.59 16.68 -0.41
CA TYR A 20 8.30 15.36 -0.92
C TYR A 20 7.06 14.84 -0.19
N ASP A 21 5.92 14.97 -0.85
CA ASP A 21 4.65 14.48 -0.35
C ASP A 21 4.39 13.08 -0.92
N PHE A 22 3.96 12.16 -0.08
CA PHE A 22 3.63 10.79 -0.50
C PHE A 22 2.47 10.24 0.31
N PHE A 23 1.73 9.32 -0.27
CA PHE A 23 0.67 8.59 0.41
C PHE A 23 1.19 7.30 1.01
N ILE A 24 0.62 6.92 2.14
CA ILE A 24 0.78 5.59 2.71
C ILE A 24 -0.58 4.92 2.67
N TYR A 25 -0.71 3.82 1.92
CA TYR A 25 -1.91 2.98 1.92
C TYR A 25 -1.69 1.79 2.84
N ASN A 26 -2.58 1.59 3.81
CA ASN A 26 -2.52 0.54 4.79
C ASN A 26 -3.33 -0.68 4.35
N LEU A 27 -2.63 -1.73 3.92
CA LEU A 27 -3.27 -2.95 3.43
C LEU A 27 -3.75 -3.86 4.55
N LEU A 28 -3.41 -3.60 5.82
CA LEU A 28 -3.79 -4.45 6.97
C LEU A 28 -5.28 -4.78 7.04
N SER A 29 -6.14 -3.82 6.73
CA SER A 29 -7.60 -4.02 6.72
C SER A 29 -8.02 -4.99 5.61
N LEU A 30 -7.41 -4.86 4.42
CA LEU A 30 -7.64 -5.73 3.28
C LEU A 30 -7.03 -7.11 3.50
N GLU A 31 -5.83 -7.18 4.02
CA GLU A 31 -5.16 -8.41 4.40
C GLU A 31 -6.04 -9.21 5.37
N LYS A 32 -6.57 -8.59 6.44
CA LYS A 32 -7.51 -9.25 7.36
C LYS A 32 -8.76 -9.76 6.65
N LYS A 33 -9.32 -8.96 5.74
CA LYS A 33 -10.53 -9.30 4.98
C LYS A 33 -10.30 -10.50 4.05
N TYR A 34 -9.18 -10.53 3.34
CA TYR A 34 -8.87 -11.57 2.36
C TYR A 34 -8.19 -12.81 2.95
N SER A 35 -7.66 -12.70 4.17
CA SER A 35 -6.99 -13.80 4.88
C SER A 35 -7.79 -14.42 6.02
N ASP A 36 -9.06 -14.06 6.16
CA ASP A 36 -9.89 -14.50 7.28
C ASP A 36 -9.21 -14.22 8.65
N LYS A 37 -8.65 -13.01 8.81
CA LYS A 37 -7.92 -12.53 10.00
C LYS A 37 -6.60 -13.27 10.32
N LYS A 38 -6.11 -14.14 9.44
CA LYS A 38 -4.83 -14.84 9.57
C LYS A 38 -3.63 -13.89 9.40
N PHE A 39 -3.76 -12.91 8.50
CA PHE A 39 -2.80 -11.83 8.26
C PHE A 39 -3.37 -10.47 8.66
N GLY A 40 -2.52 -9.44 8.74
CA GLY A 40 -2.89 -8.10 9.20
C GLY A 40 -2.80 -7.88 10.72
N LYS A 41 -2.17 -8.79 11.46
CA LYS A 41 -1.82 -8.63 12.89
C LYS A 41 -0.32 -8.80 13.09
N GLY A 42 0.28 -7.95 13.92
CA GLY A 42 1.71 -7.98 14.28
C GLY A 42 2.53 -6.90 13.56
N ASP A 43 3.80 -7.18 13.32
CA ASP A 43 4.73 -6.27 12.64
C ASP A 43 4.31 -5.97 11.20
N THR A 44 4.40 -4.69 10.86
CA THR A 44 4.03 -4.16 9.55
C THR A 44 5.21 -3.43 8.96
N VAL A 45 5.39 -3.54 7.66
CA VAL A 45 6.49 -2.92 6.93
C VAL A 45 5.95 -2.14 5.75
N ILE A 46 6.68 -1.10 5.36
CA ILE A 46 6.43 -0.43 4.10
C ILE A 46 6.99 -1.32 3.00
N SER A 47 6.11 -1.80 2.13
CA SER A 47 6.48 -2.60 0.98
C SER A 47 7.52 -1.87 0.14
N LYS A 48 8.47 -2.64 -0.39
CA LYS A 48 9.48 -2.13 -1.33
C LYS A 48 8.88 -1.68 -2.66
N ILE A 49 7.63 -2.06 -2.94
CA ILE A 49 6.90 -1.70 -4.16
C ILE A 49 6.55 -0.21 -4.10
N LYS A 50 7.11 0.54 -5.05
CA LYS A 50 6.92 1.99 -5.21
C LYS A 50 6.27 2.35 -6.55
N ASP A 51 5.80 1.34 -7.27
CA ASP A 51 5.25 1.46 -8.63
C ASP A 51 3.85 2.06 -8.66
N TYR A 52 3.36 2.64 -7.56
CA TYR A 52 2.02 3.22 -7.49
C TYR A 52 2.08 4.72 -7.25
N LYS A 53 1.30 5.46 -8.03
CA LYS A 53 1.05 6.88 -7.85
C LYS A 53 -0.46 7.14 -7.76
N MET A 54 -0.81 8.16 -7.02
CA MET A 54 -2.18 8.62 -6.87
C MET A 54 -2.22 10.11 -7.17
N LEU A 55 -3.23 10.52 -7.94
CA LEU A 55 -3.49 11.93 -8.18
C LEU A 55 -3.98 12.57 -6.88
N ASP A 56 -3.25 13.58 -6.41
CA ASP A 56 -3.68 14.37 -5.30
C ASP A 56 -4.80 15.33 -5.72
N GLU A 57 -6.04 15.11 -5.29
CA GLU A 57 -7.13 16.02 -5.66
C GLU A 57 -6.99 17.41 -5.02
N GLU A 58 -6.19 17.55 -3.94
CA GLU A 58 -5.93 18.85 -3.31
C GLU A 58 -4.93 19.71 -4.10
N THR A 59 -3.81 19.11 -4.56
CA THR A 59 -2.73 19.85 -5.26
C THR A 59 -2.71 19.62 -6.77
N GLY A 60 -3.37 18.59 -7.27
CA GLY A 60 -3.33 18.14 -8.65
C GLY A 60 -2.07 17.34 -9.03
N GLU A 61 -1.23 16.97 -8.06
CA GLU A 61 0.05 16.31 -8.32
C GLU A 61 -0.03 14.78 -8.21
N MET A 62 0.72 14.06 -9.04
CA MET A 62 0.86 12.61 -8.91
C MET A 62 1.88 12.26 -7.82
N LEU A 63 1.37 11.96 -6.62
CA LEU A 63 2.21 11.61 -5.47
C LEU A 63 2.44 10.10 -5.41
N GLU A 64 3.63 9.70 -4.95
CA GLU A 64 3.95 8.29 -4.76
C GLU A 64 3.12 7.68 -3.63
N VAL A 65 2.66 6.44 -3.84
CA VAL A 65 1.90 5.67 -2.86
C VAL A 65 2.74 4.52 -2.34
N LYS A 66 3.08 4.59 -1.06
CA LYS A 66 3.77 3.53 -0.33
C LYS A 66 2.74 2.59 0.28
N LEU A 67 2.84 1.31 -0.06
CA LEU A 67 1.93 0.29 0.47
C LEU A 67 2.48 -0.25 1.79
N ARG A 68 1.71 -0.15 2.87
CA ARG A 68 2.02 -0.79 4.15
C ARG A 68 1.34 -2.15 4.21
N CYS A 69 2.12 -3.20 4.39
CA CYS A 69 1.65 -4.57 4.49
C CYS A 69 2.23 -5.26 5.73
N SER A 70 1.70 -6.43 6.06
CA SER A 70 2.26 -7.26 7.13
C SER A 70 3.67 -7.72 6.76
N LYS A 71 4.62 -7.70 7.70
CA LYS A 71 6.00 -8.15 7.45
C LYS A 71 6.07 -9.57 6.89
N LYS A 72 5.17 -10.45 7.34
CA LYS A 72 5.04 -11.83 6.82
C LYS A 72 4.70 -11.86 5.32
N ILE A 73 3.89 -10.91 4.85
CA ILE A 73 3.52 -10.83 3.44
C ILE A 73 4.69 -10.29 2.63
N ASP A 74 5.37 -9.26 3.12
CA ASP A 74 6.57 -8.71 2.46
C ASP A 74 7.69 -9.77 2.36
N ASP A 75 7.93 -10.52 3.43
CA ASP A 75 8.88 -11.63 3.46
C ASP A 75 8.50 -12.75 2.48
N ALA A 76 7.20 -13.09 2.40
CA ALA A 76 6.68 -14.06 1.45
C ALA A 76 6.76 -13.59 -0.03
N MET A 77 6.81 -12.28 -0.27
CA MET A 77 7.05 -11.72 -1.61
C MET A 77 8.51 -11.81 -2.03
N GLU A 78 9.45 -11.83 -1.08
CA GLU A 78 10.88 -12.10 -1.34
C GLU A 78 11.21 -13.61 -1.36
N GLY A 79 10.30 -14.44 -0.84
CA GLY A 79 10.40 -15.89 -0.90
C GLY A 79 10.33 -16.45 -2.33
N ILE A 80 11.02 -17.57 -2.55
CA ILE A 80 11.08 -18.27 -3.85
C ILE A 80 9.74 -18.92 -4.21
N GLU A 81 8.91 -19.25 -3.22
CA GLU A 81 7.62 -19.94 -3.43
C GLU A 81 6.41 -19.01 -3.24
N PRO A 82 5.43 -19.03 -4.16
CA PRO A 82 4.22 -18.24 -4.04
C PRO A 82 3.32 -18.79 -2.93
N ASP A 83 3.41 -18.17 -1.76
CA ASP A 83 2.61 -18.54 -0.59
C ASP A 83 1.20 -17.91 -0.60
N GLU A 84 0.32 -18.36 0.30
CA GLU A 84 -1.02 -17.80 0.51
C GLU A 84 -0.98 -16.27 0.71
N SER A 85 0.07 -15.82 1.41
CA SER A 85 0.43 -14.41 1.65
C SER A 85 0.52 -13.59 0.36
N THR A 86 1.21 -14.12 -0.66
CA THR A 86 1.42 -13.46 -1.96
C THR A 86 0.10 -13.33 -2.72
N ASN A 87 -0.77 -14.33 -2.63
CA ASN A 87 -2.09 -14.29 -3.26
C ASN A 87 -3.01 -13.25 -2.57
N ILE A 88 -2.97 -13.17 -1.24
CA ILE A 88 -3.70 -12.13 -0.49
C ILE A 88 -3.21 -10.74 -0.90
N PHE A 89 -1.89 -10.55 -0.97
CA PHE A 89 -1.30 -9.27 -1.35
C PHE A 89 -1.71 -8.85 -2.77
N LYS A 90 -1.64 -9.77 -3.74
CA LYS A 90 -2.12 -9.51 -5.11
C LYS A 90 -3.60 -9.14 -5.16
N LYS A 91 -4.46 -9.75 -4.34
CA LYS A 91 -5.88 -9.35 -4.23
C LYS A 91 -6.01 -7.93 -3.68
N CYS A 92 -5.23 -7.57 -2.65
CA CYS A 92 -5.21 -6.20 -2.14
C CYS A 92 -4.78 -5.21 -3.23
N LEU A 93 -3.70 -5.51 -3.97
CA LEU A 93 -3.23 -4.67 -5.08
C LEU A 93 -4.31 -4.48 -6.15
N LYS A 94 -5.00 -5.54 -6.53
CA LYS A 94 -6.06 -5.45 -7.53
C LYS A 94 -7.21 -4.54 -7.05
N GLU A 95 -7.57 -4.61 -5.78
CA GLU A 95 -8.58 -3.71 -5.20
C GLU A 95 -8.08 -2.25 -5.23
N LEU A 96 -6.78 -1.99 -5.07
CA LEU A 96 -6.18 -0.66 -5.21
C LEU A 96 -6.26 -0.12 -6.64
N GLU A 97 -5.98 -0.97 -7.62
CA GLU A 97 -6.09 -0.60 -9.04
C GLU A 97 -7.55 -0.28 -9.42
N GLU A 98 -8.51 -1.09 -8.96
CA GLU A 98 -9.96 -0.81 -9.13
C GLU A 98 -10.40 0.47 -8.44
N LYS A 99 -9.73 0.79 -7.33
CA LYS A 99 -9.90 2.03 -6.57
C LYS A 99 -9.30 3.26 -7.28
N GLY A 100 -8.53 3.07 -8.36
CA GLY A 100 -7.98 4.16 -9.15
C GLY A 100 -6.54 4.56 -8.80
N LEU A 101 -5.79 3.69 -8.10
CA LEU A 101 -4.34 3.85 -8.05
C LEU A 101 -3.76 3.59 -9.45
N VAL A 102 -2.87 4.47 -9.88
CA VAL A 102 -2.19 4.34 -11.16
C VAL A 102 -0.87 3.63 -10.92
N LYS A 103 -0.72 2.45 -11.52
CA LYS A 103 0.58 1.78 -11.58
C LYS A 103 1.44 2.45 -12.65
N VAL A 104 2.64 2.90 -12.28
CA VAL A 104 3.62 3.59 -13.16
C VAL A 104 4.82 2.73 -13.49
#